data_AF-A0A7C4GRC2-F1
#
_entry.id   AF-A0A7C4GRC2-F1
#
_cell.length_a   1.000
_cell.length_b   1.000
_cell.length_c   1.000
_cell.angle_alpha   90.00
_cell.angle_beta   90.00
_cell.angle_gamma   90.00
#
_symmetry.space_group_name_H-M   'P 1'
#
loop_
_entity.id
_entity.type
_entity.pdbx_description
1 polymer ?
#
loop_
_entity_poly.entity_id
_entity_poly.type
_entity_poly.pdbx_seq_one_letter_code
_entity_poly.pdbx_strand_id
1 'polypeptide(L)' 'MASFYDVVCPHCGRIYKWCKYDLPIDKCENCGNKLAHEEDGELVWKEDVLVFGVWSNSAQVREVSERIRRKFEHKED' A
#
# COMPACT_ATOMS: atom_id res chain seq x y z
N MET A 1 17.67 -12.87 -6.23
CA MET A 1 16.51 -13.13 -5.35
C MET A 1 15.58 -11.94 -5.45
N ALA A 2 14.31 -12.15 -5.82
CA ALA A 2 13.34 -11.07 -5.89
C ALA A 2 13.04 -10.56 -4.47
N SER A 3 13.19 -9.25 -4.28
CA SER A 3 12.83 -8.57 -3.04
C SER A 3 11.35 -8.21 -3.13
N PHE A 4 10.51 -8.94 -2.41
CA PHE A 4 9.09 -8.60 -2.25
C PHE A 4 8.92 -7.63 -1.08
N TYR A 5 8.06 -6.65 -1.29
CA TYR A 5 7.71 -5.60 -0.36
C TYR A 5 6.23 -5.73 -0.05
N ASP A 6 5.85 -5.43 1.18
CA ASP A 6 4.44 -5.33 1.55
C ASP A 6 3.99 -3.87 1.37
N VAL A 7 2.97 -3.65 0.57
CA VAL A 7 2.41 -2.32 0.30
C VAL A 7 1.04 -2.24 0.95
N VAL A 8 0.84 -1.26 1.82
CA VAL A 8 -0.42 -1.06 2.53
C VAL A 8 -1.17 0.12 1.92
N CYS A 9 -2.39 -0.14 1.46
CA CYS A 9 -3.30 0.92 1.01
C CYS A 9 -3.62 1.85 2.20
N PRO A 10 -3.34 3.16 2.09
CA PRO A 10 -3.55 4.10 3.19
C PRO A 10 -5.02 4.36 3.52
N HIS A 11 -5.92 3.97 2.61
CA HIS A 11 -7.36 4.23 2.77
C HIS A 11 -8.11 3.07 3.44
N CYS A 12 -7.91 1.83 2.97
CA CYS A 12 -8.63 0.65 3.49
C CYS A 12 -7.72 -0.36 4.20
N GLY A 13 -6.41 -0.11 4.25
CA GLY A 13 -5.46 -0.99 4.92
C GLY A 13 -5.24 -2.33 4.21
N ARG A 14 -5.66 -2.50 2.94
CA ARG A 14 -5.35 -3.72 2.18
C ARG A 14 -3.84 -3.83 1.95
N ILE A 15 -3.29 -5.02 2.20
CA ILE A 15 -1.87 -5.33 2.02
C ILE A 15 -1.70 -6.02 0.67
N TYR A 16 -0.73 -5.55 -0.12
CA TYR A 16 -0.33 -6.13 -1.39
C TYR A 16 1.12 -6.57 -1.30
N LYS A 17 1.48 -7.63 -2.04
CA LYS A 17 2.89 -7.97 -2.27
C LYS A 17 3.32 -7.34 -3.58
N TRP A 18 4.37 -6.53 -3.53
CA TRP A 18 4.92 -5.84 -4.69
C TRP A 18 6.40 -6.17 -4.85
N CYS A 19 6.85 -6.37 -6.08
CA CYS A 19 8.27 -6.55 -6.38
C CYS A 19 8.86 -5.20 -6.82
N LYS A 20 10.04 -4.83 -6.34
CA LYS A 20 10.70 -3.57 -6.74
C LYS A 20 11.00 -3.43 -8.24
N TYR A 21 10.91 -4.53 -8.98
CA TYR A 21 11.12 -4.56 -10.43
C TYR A 21 9.83 -4.41 -11.23
N ASP A 22 8.67 -4.51 -10.57
CA ASP A 22 7.37 -4.29 -11.17
C ASP A 22 6.97 -2.81 -11.01
N LEU A 23 6.11 -2.33 -11.92
CA LEU A 23 5.50 -1.00 -11.79
C LEU A 23 4.66 -0.91 -10.50
N PRO A 24 4.52 0.29 -9.91
CA PRO A 24 3.58 0.52 -8.83
C PRO A 24 2.15 0.10 -9.18
N ILE A 25 1.37 -0.21 -8.16
CA ILE A 25 -0.05 -0.52 -8.33
C ILE A 25 -0.78 0.81 -8.51
N ASP A 26 -1.47 1.02 -9.64
CA ASP A 26 -2.19 2.28 -9.93
C ASP A 26 -3.31 2.56 -8.93
N LYS A 27 -4.17 1.56 -8.68
CA LYS A 27 -5.39 1.70 -7.87
C LYS A 27 -5.59 0.51 -6.96
N CYS A 28 -6.04 0.77 -5.74
CA CYS A 28 -6.45 -0.26 -4.80
C CYS A 28 -7.70 -0.97 -5.31
N GLU A 29 -7.63 -2.28 -5.54
CA GLU A 29 -8.76 -3.09 -6.01
C GLU A 29 -9.92 -3.16 -4.99
N ASN A 30 -9.67 -2.84 -3.72
CA ASN A 30 -10.67 -2.96 -2.66
C ASN A 30 -11.53 -1.71 -2.46
N CYS A 31 -10.89 -0.54 -2.37
CA CYS A 31 -11.59 0.73 -2.11
C CYS A 31 -11.53 1.69 -3.29
N GLY A 32 -10.82 1.34 -4.35
CA GLY A 32 -10.63 2.20 -5.52
C GLY A 32 -9.75 3.44 -5.27
N ASN A 33 -9.08 3.56 -4.13
CA ASN A 33 -8.16 4.67 -3.92
C ASN A 33 -6.97 4.56 -4.88
N LYS A 34 -6.59 5.66 -5.54
CA LYS A 34 -5.34 5.70 -6.32
C LYS A 34 -4.14 5.60 -5.39
N LEU A 35 -3.22 4.70 -5.73
CA LEU A 35 -2.00 4.42 -4.96
C LEU A 35 -0.75 4.92 -5.69
N ALA A 36 -0.79 5.08 -7.00
CA ALA A 36 0.30 5.64 -7.78
C ALA A 36 -0.18 6.84 -8.61
N HIS A 37 0.76 7.63 -9.10
CA HIS A 37 0.54 8.66 -10.11
C HIS A 37 1.67 8.64 -11.13
N GLU A 38 1.43 9.24 -12.29
CA GLU A 38 2.47 9.45 -13.30
C GLU A 38 3.26 10.71 -12.94
N GLU A 39 4.58 10.60 -12.93
CA GLU A 39 5.53 11.70 -12.77
C GLU A 39 6.61 11.53 -13.83
N ASP A 40 6.82 12.55 -14.67
CA ASP A 40 7.76 12.52 -15.80
C ASP A 40 7.63 11.29 -16.74
N GLY A 41 6.42 10.75 -16.87
CA GLY A 41 6.12 9.58 -17.71
C GLY A 41 6.41 8.22 -17.04
N GLU A 42 6.79 8.22 -15.76
CA GLU A 42 6.97 7.02 -14.96
C GLU A 42 5.89 6.91 -13.88
N LEU A 43 5.41 5.69 -13.63
CA LEU A 43 4.44 5.45 -12.58
C LEU A 43 5.17 5.37 -11.23
N VAL A 44 4.84 6.25 -10.30
CA VAL A 44 5.45 6.37 -8.97
C VAL A 44 4.41 6.23 -7.86
N TRP A 45 4.81 5.65 -6.72
CA TRP A 45 3.93 5.56 -5.55
C TRP A 45 3.59 6.96 -5.03
N LYS A 46 2.32 7.19 -4.67
CA LYS A 46 1.95 8.41 -3.96
C LYS A 46 2.62 8.45 -2.58
N GLU A 47 2.87 9.66 -2.10
CA GLU A 47 3.52 9.92 -0.80
C GLU A 47 2.77 9.30 0.39
N ASP A 48 1.45 9.11 0.29
CA ASP A 48 0.63 8.51 1.34
C ASP A 48 0.69 6.98 1.37
N VAL A 49 1.26 6.33 0.36
CA VAL A 49 1.35 4.87 0.29
C VAL A 49 2.48 4.34 1.15
N LEU A 50 2.17 3.36 1.99
CA LEU A 50 3.12 2.76 2.91
C LEU A 50 3.75 1.51 2.29
N VAL A 51 5.01 1.62 1.87
CA VAL A 51 5.79 0.51 1.32
C VAL A 51 6.77 -0.01 2.39
N PHE A 52 6.59 -1.26 2.79
CA PHE A 52 7.40 -1.93 3.82
C PHE A 52 8.48 -2.80 3.16
N GLY A 53 9.73 -2.58 3.56
CA GLY A 53 10.90 -3.31 3.07
C GLY A 53 10.92 -4.81 3.38
N VAL A 54 11.81 -5.54 2.70
CA VAL A 54 12.04 -6.99 2.83
C VAL A 54 12.36 -7.46 4.28
N TRP A 55 12.68 -6.53 5.18
CA TRP A 55 13.02 -6.77 6.58
C TRP A 55 11.95 -6.29 7.56
N SER A 56 10.85 -5.73 7.07
CA SER A 56 9.75 -5.33 7.93
C SER A 56 9.12 -6.57 8.57
N ASN A 57 8.95 -6.54 9.88
CA ASN A 57 8.30 -7.61 10.60
C ASN A 57 6.82 -7.66 10.15
N SER A 58 6.34 -8.83 9.74
CA SER A 58 4.94 -9.03 9.32
C SER A 58 3.94 -8.55 10.38
N ALA A 59 4.33 -8.52 11.66
CA ALA A 59 3.52 -7.95 12.75
C ALA A 59 3.31 -6.43 12.60
N GLN A 60 4.33 -5.66 12.21
CA GLN A 60 4.23 -4.21 12.03
C GLN A 60 3.34 -3.86 10.84
N VAL A 61 3.52 -4.56 9.71
CA VAL A 61 2.69 -4.38 8.52
C VAL A 61 1.22 -4.65 8.85
N ARG A 62 0.96 -5.71 9.61
CA ARG A 62 -0.38 -6.07 10.05
C ARG A 62 -0.98 -5.05 11.02
N GLU A 63 -0.22 -4.57 11.99
CA GLU A 63 -0.70 -3.55 12.93
C GLU A 63 -1.11 -2.25 12.21
N VAL A 64 -0.30 -1.79 11.26
CA VAL A 64 -0.61 -0.61 10.44
C VAL A 64 -1.86 -0.86 9.59
N SER A 65 -1.96 -2.02 8.95
CA SER A 65 -3.13 -2.43 8.19
C SER A 65 -4.40 -2.41 9.04
N GLU A 66 -4.38 -3.03 10.22
CA GLU A 66 -5.51 -3.08 11.14
C GLU A 66 -5.89 -1.69 11.67
N ARG A 67 -4.91 -0.84 11.96
CA ARG A 67 -5.15 0.55 12.40
C ARG A 67 -5.85 1.38 11.32
N ILE A 68 -5.45 1.22 10.05
CA ILE A 68 -6.10 1.90 8.93
C ILE A 68 -7.52 1.38 8.74
N ARG A 69 -7.71 0.05 8.78
CA ARG A 69 -9.04 -0.57 8.67
C ARG A 69 -10.03 -0.03 9.69
N ARG A 70 -9.62 0.03 10.97
CA ARG A 70 -10.47 0.59 12.03
C ARG A 70 -10.87 2.04 11.75
N LYS A 71 -9.94 2.87 11.25
CA LYS A 71 -10.24 4.26 10.89
C LYS A 71 -11.21 4.36 9.70
N PHE A 72 -11.11 3.43 8.76
CA PHE A 72 -11.99 3.38 7.59
C PHE A 72 -13.42 3.03 7.98
N GLU A 73 -13.60 2.00 8.82
CA GLU A 73 -14.93 1.57 9.31
C GLU A 73 -15.66 2.67 10.11
N HIS A 74 -14.92 3.55 10.80
CA HIS A 74 -15.50 4.66 11.56
C HIS A 74 -15.80 5.92 10.71
N LYS A 75 -15.51 5.93 9.41
CA LYS A 75 -15.73 7.10 8.54
C LYS A 75 -17.04 7.03 7.75
N GLU A 76 -17.80 5.95 7.91
CA GLU A 76 -19.12 5.73 7.28
C GLU A 76 -20.30 6.05 8.23
N ASP A 77 -20.14 7.00 9.17
CA ASP A 77 -21.22 7.52 10.06
C ASP A 77 -21.51 9.00 9.78
#